data_AF-A0A2W0A526-F1
#
_entry.id   AF-A0A2W0A526-F1
#
_cell.length_a   1.000
_cell.length_b   1.000
_cell.length_c   1.000
_cell.angle_alpha   90.00
_cell.angle_beta   90.00
_cell.angle_gamma   90.00
#
_symmetry.space_group_name_H-M   'P 1'
#
loop_
_entity.id
_entity.type
_entity.pdbx_description
1 polymer ?
#
loop_
_entity_poly.entity_id
_entity_poly.type
_entity_poly.pdbx_seq_one_letter_code
_entity_poly.pdbx_strand_id
1 'polypeptide(L)'
;MLLVILSAGVLAGLLLVIWIVRGGSKPLSGEHTGPTFYFVDSAAFRNLLSREEKDFLRGALRRSHYLKVRRARLRAMQEYLLWIAANCATLIALLRLRIADPERASAPETQGLVQNALRLRMISLGLWLLLWLEFLFPGVEIRPVAAARRYEEVWRSAESYFRTHLSEPAMFVREAAN
;
A
#
# COMPACT_ATOMS: atom_id res chain seq x y z
N MET A 1 20.23 27.77 2.69
CA MET A 1 20.08 26.38 2.21
C MET A 1 19.40 25.48 3.24
N LEU A 2 19.86 25.43 4.49
CA LEU A 2 19.30 24.55 5.53
C LEU A 2 17.82 24.87 5.87
N LEU A 3 17.46 26.16 5.95
CA LEU A 3 16.06 26.60 6.13
C LEU A 3 15.14 26.25 4.95
N VAL A 4 15.68 26.26 3.72
CA VAL A 4 14.92 25.90 2.50
C VAL A 4 14.65 24.40 2.45
N ILE A 5 15.60 23.58 2.91
CA ILE A 5 15.44 22.13 3.00
C ILE A 5 14.42 21.76 4.09
N LEU A 6 14.48 22.45 5.25
CA LEU A 6 13.50 22.28 6.33
C LEU A 6 12.08 22.65 5.91
N SER A 7 11.90 23.81 5.26
CA SER A 7 10.59 24.26 4.81
C SER A 7 10.00 23.34 3.74
N ALA A 8 10.82 22.85 2.80
CA ALA A 8 10.40 21.87 1.80
C ALA A 8 9.95 20.55 2.44
N GLY A 9 10.65 20.07 3.46
CA GLY A 9 10.28 18.85 4.20
C GLY A 9 8.94 18.97 4.92
N VAL A 10 8.71 20.08 5.62
CA VAL A 10 7.44 20.36 6.30
C VAL A 10 6.30 20.46 5.29
N LEU A 11 6.50 21.16 4.18
CA LEU A 11 5.49 21.31 3.12
C LEU A 11 5.15 19.97 2.47
N ALA A 12 6.16 19.13 2.18
CA ALA A 12 5.94 17.79 1.63
C ALA A 12 5.19 16.88 2.61
N GLY A 13 5.52 16.93 3.90
CA GLY A 13 4.79 16.21 4.95
C GLY A 13 3.33 16.67 5.03
N LEU A 14 3.08 17.97 4.96
CA LEU A 14 1.74 18.55 5.00
C LEU A 14 0.91 18.16 3.77
N LEU A 15 1.51 18.21 2.58
CA LEU A 15 0.89 17.74 1.33
C LEU A 15 0.59 16.24 1.37
N LEU A 16 1.46 15.44 1.97
CA LEU A 16 1.26 14.00 2.16
C LEU A 16 0.09 13.72 3.12
N VAL A 17 -0.01 14.45 4.24
CA VAL A 17 -1.16 14.39 5.15
C VAL A 17 -2.45 14.81 4.43
N ILE A 18 -2.41 15.89 3.65
CA ILE A 18 -3.57 16.33 2.85
C ILE A 18 -3.98 15.26 1.83
N TRP A 19 -3.03 14.62 1.16
CA TRP A 19 -3.28 13.54 0.21
C TRP A 19 -3.83 12.26 0.88
N ILE A 20 -3.38 11.98 2.11
CA ILE A 20 -3.91 10.91 2.96
C ILE A 20 -5.37 11.20 3.33
N VAL A 21 -5.64 12.40 3.84
CA VAL A 21 -6.95 12.82 4.38
C VAL A 21 -7.98 13.02 3.29
N ARG A 22 -7.61 13.61 2.14
CA ARG A 22 -8.53 13.83 1.01
C ARG A 22 -8.94 12.55 0.31
N GLY A 23 -8.33 11.40 0.64
CA GLY A 23 -8.51 10.16 -0.08
C GLY A 23 -7.94 10.32 -1.48
N GLY A 24 -6.78 9.72 -1.74
CA GLY A 24 -6.11 9.73 -3.05
C GLY A 24 -6.90 9.07 -4.19
N SER A 25 -8.22 8.99 -4.10
CA SER A 25 -9.14 8.59 -5.14
C SER A 25 -9.46 9.81 -6.00
N LYS A 26 -8.51 10.23 -6.85
CA LYS A 26 -8.96 10.92 -8.07
C LYS A 26 -9.75 9.88 -8.86
N PRO A 27 -11.03 10.13 -9.21
CA PRO A 27 -11.69 9.32 -10.21
C PRO A 27 -10.89 9.52 -11.50
N LEU A 28 -10.24 8.46 -11.96
CA LEU A 28 -9.70 8.45 -13.31
C LEU A 28 -10.91 8.54 -14.24
N SER A 29 -11.12 9.72 -14.83
CA SER A 29 -12.07 9.93 -15.92
C SER A 29 -11.91 8.80 -16.94
N GLY A 30 -13.00 8.07 -17.20
CA GLY A 30 -13.06 7.02 -18.21
C GLY A 30 -13.88 5.81 -17.77
N GLU A 31 -15.21 5.95 -17.76
CA GLU A 31 -16.16 4.88 -18.12
C GLU A 31 -16.19 3.57 -17.31
N HIS A 32 -15.62 3.51 -16.10
CA HIS A 32 -15.83 2.38 -15.18
C HIS A 32 -16.32 2.90 -13.82
N THR A 33 -17.64 2.85 -13.62
CA THR A 33 -18.35 3.31 -12.41
C THR A 33 -18.26 2.29 -11.27
N GLY A 34 -17.09 1.70 -11.05
CA GLY A 34 -16.85 0.68 -10.04
C GLY A 34 -15.59 0.98 -9.22
N PRO A 35 -15.50 0.50 -7.97
CA PRO A 35 -14.27 0.57 -7.18
C PRO A 35 -13.12 -0.16 -7.88
N THR A 36 -12.01 0.54 -8.10
CA THR A 36 -10.80 -0.04 -8.70
C THR A 36 -9.83 -0.50 -7.62
N PHE A 37 -9.43 -1.78 -7.69
CA PHE A 37 -8.34 -2.35 -6.90
C PHE A 37 -7.14 -2.67 -7.79
N TYR A 38 -5.94 -2.38 -7.28
CA TYR A 38 -4.67 -2.77 -7.89
C TYR A 38 -4.33 -4.20 -7.49
N PHE A 39 -3.80 -4.97 -8.45
CA PHE A 39 -3.28 -6.31 -8.16
C PHE A 39 -1.96 -6.20 -7.38
N VAL A 40 -1.86 -6.93 -6.27
CA VAL A 40 -0.69 -6.94 -5.40
C VAL A 40 -0.24 -8.39 -5.22
N ASP A 41 0.77 -8.80 -5.99
CA ASP A 41 1.43 -10.11 -5.80
C ASP A 41 2.20 -10.11 -4.47
N SER A 42 1.61 -10.72 -3.45
CA SER A 42 2.18 -10.83 -2.11
C SER A 42 3.47 -11.66 -2.08
N ALA A 43 3.60 -12.65 -2.96
CA ALA A 43 4.80 -13.48 -3.05
C ALA A 43 5.98 -12.69 -3.63
N ALA A 44 5.74 -11.94 -4.72
CA ALA A 44 6.74 -11.04 -5.29
C ALA A 44 7.12 -9.93 -4.32
N PHE A 45 6.14 -9.34 -3.63
CA PHE A 45 6.41 -8.31 -2.62
C PHE A 45 7.25 -8.85 -1.45
N ARG A 46 6.92 -10.04 -0.94
CA ARG A 46 7.73 -10.71 0.09
C ARG A 46 9.16 -11.01 -0.40
N ASN A 47 9.32 -11.42 -1.65
CA ASN A 47 10.64 -11.64 -2.25
C ASN A 47 11.46 -10.34 -2.30
N LEU A 48 10.83 -9.22 -2.67
CA LEU A 48 11.48 -7.90 -2.65
C LEU A 48 12.01 -7.54 -1.26
N LEU A 49 11.26 -7.91 -0.21
CA LEU A 49 11.62 -7.66 1.20
C LEU A 49 12.63 -8.68 1.77
N SER A 50 12.95 -9.77 1.07
CA SER A 50 13.82 -10.84 1.58
C SER A 50 15.26 -10.36 1.78
N ARG A 51 15.80 -10.67 2.97
CA ARG A 51 17.20 -10.41 3.29
C ARG A 51 18.13 -11.39 2.58
N GLU A 52 17.78 -12.68 2.58
CA GLU A 52 18.57 -13.73 1.94
C GLU A 52 18.79 -13.40 0.46
N GLU A 53 17.74 -12.96 -0.22
CA GLU A 53 17.80 -12.55 -1.62
C GLU A 53 18.74 -11.36 -1.84
N LYS A 54 18.70 -10.37 -0.93
CA LYS A 54 19.62 -9.22 -0.99
C LYS A 54 21.07 -9.63 -0.79
N ASP A 55 21.33 -10.48 0.20
CA ASP A 55 22.68 -10.93 0.55
C ASP A 55 23.26 -11.81 -0.58
N PHE A 56 22.42 -12.64 -1.21
CA PHE A 56 22.75 -13.38 -2.43
C PHE A 56 23.13 -12.44 -3.59
N LEU A 57 22.28 -11.45 -3.90
CA LEU A 57 22.54 -10.49 -4.98
C LEU A 57 23.82 -9.68 -4.75
N ARG A 58 24.14 -9.37 -3.49
CA ARG A 58 25.38 -8.66 -3.12
C ARG A 58 26.62 -9.51 -3.35
N GLY A 59 26.54 -10.83 -3.12
CA GLY A 59 27.64 -11.77 -3.39
C GLY A 59 27.78 -12.14 -4.87
N ALA A 60 26.67 -12.21 -5.60
CA ALA A 60 26.64 -12.68 -6.99
C ALA A 60 26.97 -11.58 -8.02
N LEU A 61 26.72 -10.30 -7.71
CA LEU A 61 26.85 -9.20 -8.66
C LEU A 61 28.05 -8.31 -8.41
N ARG A 62 28.70 -7.85 -9.49
CA ARG A 62 29.64 -6.73 -9.42
C ARG A 62 28.95 -5.51 -8.83
N ARG A 63 29.69 -4.70 -8.06
CA ARG A 63 29.15 -3.54 -7.31
C ARG A 63 28.27 -2.60 -8.15
N SER A 64 28.66 -2.32 -9.39
CA SER A 64 27.87 -1.47 -10.30
C SER A 64 26.52 -2.07 -10.68
N HIS A 65 26.47 -3.38 -10.96
CA HIS A 65 25.23 -4.11 -11.25
C HIS A 65 24.36 -4.24 -10.00
N TYR A 66 24.96 -4.55 -8.85
CA TYR A 66 24.25 -4.59 -7.58
C TYR A 66 23.54 -3.26 -7.28
N LEU A 67 24.19 -2.12 -7.49
CA LEU A 67 23.56 -0.80 -7.25
C LEU A 67 22.40 -0.50 -8.21
N LYS A 68 22.43 -1.02 -9.44
CA LYS A 68 21.31 -0.89 -10.39
C LYS A 68 20.12 -1.74 -9.94
N VAL A 69 20.37 -3.01 -9.61
CA VAL A 69 19.35 -3.96 -9.13
C VAL A 69 18.75 -3.47 -7.81
N ARG A 70 19.57 -3.00 -6.87
CA ARG A 70 19.10 -2.42 -5.60
C ARG A 70 18.13 -1.25 -5.83
N ARG A 71 18.46 -0.33 -6.74
CA ARG A 71 17.58 0.80 -7.07
C ARG A 71 16.27 0.36 -7.72
N ALA A 72 16.32 -0.64 -8.61
CA ALA A 72 15.11 -1.21 -9.20
C ALA A 72 14.22 -1.86 -8.15
N ARG A 73 14.80 -2.63 -7.21
CA ARG A 73 14.07 -3.25 -6.09
C ARG A 73 13.40 -2.22 -5.19
N LEU A 74 14.10 -1.12 -4.85
CA LEU A 74 13.53 -0.03 -4.04
C LEU A 74 12.33 0.63 -4.73
N ARG A 75 12.43 0.90 -6.04
CA ARG A 75 11.31 1.44 -6.82
C ARG A 75 10.12 0.49 -6.87
N ALA A 76 10.37 -0.80 -7.09
CA ALA A 76 9.32 -1.81 -7.05
C ALA A 76 8.62 -1.83 -5.68
N MET A 77 9.37 -1.85 -4.58
CA MET A 77 8.79 -1.78 -3.23
C MET A 77 7.94 -0.52 -3.03
N GLN A 78 8.37 0.64 -3.51
CA GLN A 78 7.60 1.88 -3.45
C GLN A 78 6.28 1.76 -4.21
N GLU A 79 6.29 1.18 -5.41
CA GLU A 79 5.09 1.00 -6.22
C GLU A 79 4.08 0.06 -5.55
N TYR A 80 4.54 -1.06 -5.02
CA TYR A 80 3.72 -1.99 -4.23
C TYR A 80 3.07 -1.29 -3.02
N LEU A 81 3.83 -0.47 -2.27
CA LEU A 81 3.29 0.26 -1.11
C LEU A 81 2.22 1.29 -1.52
N LEU A 82 2.35 1.92 -2.69
CA LEU A 82 1.33 2.83 -3.22
C LEU A 82 0.06 2.08 -3.64
N TRP A 83 0.19 0.93 -4.31
CA TRP A 83 -0.95 0.07 -4.65
C TRP A 83 -1.69 -0.40 -3.41
N ILE A 84 -0.96 -0.87 -2.38
CA ILE A 84 -1.53 -1.25 -1.09
C ILE A 84 -2.30 -0.07 -0.47
N ALA A 85 -1.68 1.11 -0.43
CA ALA A 85 -2.33 2.30 0.12
C ALA A 85 -3.60 2.67 -0.66
N ALA A 86 -3.58 2.58 -1.98
CA ALA A 86 -4.73 2.84 -2.86
C ALA A 86 -5.86 1.84 -2.60
N ASN A 87 -5.56 0.55 -2.55
CA ASN A 87 -6.53 -0.51 -2.22
C ASN A 87 -7.19 -0.25 -0.86
N CYS A 88 -6.42 0.14 0.15
CA CYS A 88 -6.97 0.51 1.45
C CYS A 88 -7.90 1.72 1.39
N ALA A 89 -7.62 2.74 0.57
CA ALA A 89 -8.54 3.87 0.40
C ALA A 89 -9.86 3.44 -0.25
N THR A 90 -9.80 2.66 -1.32
CA THR A 90 -11.00 2.13 -1.99
C THR A 90 -11.83 1.31 -0.99
N LEU A 91 -11.17 0.44 -0.21
CA LEU A 91 -11.81 -0.35 0.85
C LEU A 91 -12.51 0.53 1.90
N ILE A 92 -11.82 1.54 2.43
CA ILE A 92 -12.38 2.47 3.43
C ILE A 92 -13.58 3.22 2.88
N ALA A 93 -13.52 3.68 1.62
CA ALA A 93 -14.63 4.38 0.98
C ALA A 93 -15.87 3.48 0.88
N LEU A 94 -15.69 2.22 0.42
CA LEU A 94 -16.78 1.24 0.33
C LEU A 94 -17.39 0.92 1.71
N LEU A 95 -16.55 0.70 2.73
CA LEU A 95 -17.03 0.39 4.08
C LEU A 95 -17.76 1.57 4.72
N ARG A 96 -17.31 2.81 4.47
CA ARG A 96 -18.00 4.02 4.97
C ARG A 96 -19.36 4.23 4.33
N LEU A 97 -19.51 3.95 3.04
CA LEU A 97 -20.81 3.97 2.37
C LEU A 97 -21.77 2.96 2.99
N ARG A 98 -21.29 1.77 3.38
CA ARG A 98 -22.08 0.76 4.09
C ARG A 98 -22.46 1.15 5.51
N ILE A 99 -21.58 1.81 6.25
CA ILE A 99 -21.87 2.31 7.61
C ILE A 99 -22.93 3.42 7.59
N ALA A 100 -22.95 4.25 6.54
CA ALA A 100 -23.91 5.33 6.39
C ALA A 100 -25.33 4.86 6.00
N ASP A 101 -25.48 3.60 5.56
CA ASP A 101 -26.74 3.00 5.14
C ASP A 101 -27.47 2.38 6.35
N PRO A 102 -28.57 2.98 6.85
CA PRO A 102 -29.20 2.60 8.11
C PRO A 102 -29.75 1.17 8.16
N GLU A 103 -30.05 0.54 7.02
CA GLU A 103 -30.50 -0.86 6.97
C GLU A 103 -29.33 -1.87 7.10
N ARG A 104 -28.09 -1.41 6.91
CA ARG A 104 -26.86 -2.24 6.92
C ARG A 104 -25.85 -1.78 7.98
N ALA A 105 -26.18 -0.72 8.71
CA ALA A 105 -25.34 -0.04 9.68
C ALA A 105 -25.23 -0.80 11.00
N SER A 106 -24.80 -2.06 11.03
CA SER A 106 -24.72 -2.80 12.31
C SER A 106 -23.84 -4.05 12.27
N ALA A 107 -22.61 -3.94 11.75
CA ALA A 107 -21.61 -4.96 12.06
C ALA A 107 -20.39 -4.28 12.70
N PRO A 108 -20.12 -4.48 14.01
CA PRO A 108 -18.90 -3.97 14.66
C PRO A 108 -17.62 -4.42 13.93
N GLU A 109 -17.70 -5.52 13.19
CA GLU A 109 -16.66 -6.01 12.27
C GLU A 109 -16.28 -5.00 11.19
N THR A 110 -17.24 -4.18 10.70
CA THR A 110 -17.01 -3.16 9.67
C THR A 110 -16.13 -2.03 10.20
N GLN A 111 -16.34 -1.59 11.45
CA GLN A 111 -15.52 -0.54 12.07
C GLN A 111 -14.09 -1.02 12.32
N GLY A 112 -13.93 -2.26 12.79
CA GLY A 112 -12.61 -2.89 12.96
C GLY A 112 -11.84 -2.99 11.64
N LEU A 113 -12.53 -3.37 10.54
CA LEU A 113 -11.94 -3.44 9.22
C LEU A 113 -11.51 -2.07 8.68
N VAL A 114 -12.33 -1.02 8.88
CA VAL A 114 -11.95 0.36 8.53
C VAL A 114 -10.70 0.81 9.29
N GLN A 115 -10.62 0.54 10.59
CA GLN A 115 -9.45 0.89 11.40
C GLN A 115 -8.18 0.15 10.94
N ASN A 116 -8.30 -1.13 10.63
CA ASN A 116 -7.19 -1.93 10.13
C ASN A 116 -6.71 -1.46 8.75
N ALA A 117 -7.65 -1.16 7.84
CA ALA A 117 -7.33 -0.60 6.53
C ALA A 117 -6.68 0.80 6.62
N LEU A 118 -7.16 1.66 7.54
CA LEU A 118 -6.54 2.97 7.81
C LEU A 118 -5.11 2.81 8.33
N ARG A 119 -4.91 1.93 9.33
CA ARG A 119 -3.58 1.68 9.89
C ARG A 119 -2.61 1.18 8.82
N LEU A 120 -3.05 0.26 7.97
CA LEU A 120 -2.24 -0.27 6.87
C LEU A 120 -1.92 0.80 5.81
N ARG A 121 -2.89 1.64 5.43
CA ARG A 121 -2.66 2.78 4.53
C ARG A 121 -1.59 3.71 5.09
N MET A 122 -1.67 4.06 6.38
CA MET A 122 -0.69 4.92 7.04
C MET A 122 0.71 4.29 7.10
N ILE A 123 0.79 3.01 7.48
CA ILE A 123 2.06 2.27 7.51
C ILE A 123 2.68 2.21 6.12
N SER A 124 1.88 1.94 5.09
CA SER A 124 2.37 1.80 3.72
C SER A 124 2.93 3.11 3.18
N LEU A 125 2.25 4.24 3.45
CA LEU A 125 2.72 5.56 3.04
C LEU A 125 3.91 6.04 3.84
N GLY A 126 3.96 5.73 5.14
CA GLY A 126 5.13 5.98 5.97
C GLY A 126 6.35 5.23 5.46
N LEU A 127 6.20 3.94 5.13
CA LEU A 127 7.26 3.13 4.56
C LEU A 127 7.67 3.61 3.16
N TRP A 128 6.72 4.04 2.33
CA TRP A 128 7.00 4.61 1.02
C TRP A 128 7.90 5.85 1.13
N LEU A 129 7.59 6.75 2.08
CA LEU A 129 8.38 7.94 2.36
C LEU A 129 9.77 7.57 2.91
N LEU A 130 9.82 6.60 3.82
CA LEU A 130 11.07 6.09 4.37
C LEU A 130 11.97 5.49 3.26
N LEU A 131 11.41 4.73 2.31
CA LEU A 131 12.20 4.19 1.19
C LEU A 131 12.82 5.28 0.29
N TRP A 132 12.27 6.49 0.26
CA TRP A 132 12.97 7.63 -0.37
C TRP A 132 14.24 7.99 0.39
N LEU A 133 14.25 7.94 1.73
CA LEU A 133 15.48 8.14 2.51
C LEU A 133 16.50 7.05 2.21
N GLU A 134 16.10 5.79 2.08
CA GLU A 134 17.00 4.70 1.69
C GLU A 134 17.54 4.86 0.25
N PHE A 135 16.73 5.42 -0.65
CA PHE A 135 17.15 5.73 -2.02
C PHE A 135 18.20 6.85 -2.05
N LEU A 136 18.02 7.91 -1.25
CA LEU A 136 18.95 9.05 -1.16
C LEU A 136 20.20 8.74 -0.32
N PHE A 137 20.05 7.94 0.74
CA PHE A 137 21.11 7.59 1.70
C PHE A 137 21.34 6.07 1.70
N PRO A 138 22.27 5.56 0.89
CA PRO A 138 22.52 4.12 0.75
C PRO A 138 23.08 3.45 2.01
N GLY A 139 23.36 4.20 3.08
CA GLY A 139 23.76 3.68 4.39
C GLY A 139 22.59 3.40 5.35
N VAL A 140 21.36 3.79 5.00
CA VAL A 140 20.15 3.52 5.79
C VAL A 140 19.43 2.32 5.19
N GLU A 141 19.22 1.26 5.98
CA GLU A 141 18.41 0.11 5.58
C GLU A 141 17.05 0.15 6.26
N ILE A 142 15.98 0.27 5.47
CA ILE A 142 14.62 0.30 5.99
C ILE A 142 13.97 -1.03 5.65
N ARG A 143 13.27 -1.60 6.63
CA ARG A 143 12.74 -2.97 6.52
C ARG A 143 11.22 -2.98 6.67
N PRO A 144 10.47 -2.97 5.56
CA PRO A 144 9.02 -3.00 5.58
C PRO A 144 8.42 -4.41 5.82
N VAL A 145 9.14 -5.34 6.47
CA VAL A 145 8.68 -6.75 6.63
C VAL A 145 7.32 -6.85 7.32
N ALA A 146 7.05 -5.97 8.28
CA ALA A 146 5.78 -5.91 8.98
C ALA A 146 4.61 -5.48 8.07
N ALA A 147 4.87 -4.75 6.97
CA ALA A 147 3.81 -4.30 6.08
C ALA A 147 3.26 -5.42 5.19
N ALA A 148 4.10 -6.35 4.73
CA ALA A 148 3.64 -7.48 3.93
C ALA A 148 2.67 -8.38 4.70
N ARG A 149 3.02 -8.78 5.93
CA ARG A 149 2.12 -9.58 6.78
C ARG A 149 0.81 -8.85 7.07
N ARG A 150 0.91 -7.55 7.38
CA ARG A 150 -0.26 -6.74 7.72
C ARG A 150 -1.16 -6.47 6.52
N TYR A 151 -0.61 -6.44 5.30
CA TYR A 151 -1.38 -6.40 4.07
C TYR A 151 -2.22 -7.66 3.88
N GLU A 152 -1.60 -8.85 3.98
CA GLU A 152 -2.31 -10.12 3.82
C GLU A 152 -3.43 -10.30 4.87
N GLU A 153 -3.20 -9.88 6.12
CA GLU A 153 -4.22 -9.92 7.17
C GLU A 153 -5.44 -9.05 6.81
N VAL A 154 -5.21 -7.79 6.40
CA VAL A 154 -6.30 -6.88 6.02
C VAL A 154 -7.02 -7.36 4.76
N TRP A 155 -6.27 -7.87 3.77
CA TRP A 155 -6.85 -8.37 2.52
C TRP A 155 -7.73 -9.59 2.77
N ARG A 156 -7.26 -10.57 3.57
CA ARG A 156 -8.08 -11.74 3.97
C ARG A 156 -9.34 -11.32 4.73
N SER A 157 -9.24 -10.36 5.65
CA SER A 157 -10.43 -9.85 6.36
C SER A 157 -11.41 -9.13 5.42
N ALA A 158 -10.90 -8.37 4.45
CA ALA A 158 -11.73 -7.70 3.45
C ALA A 158 -12.44 -8.71 2.54
N GLU A 159 -11.70 -9.69 2.01
CA GLU A 159 -12.25 -10.74 1.15
C GLU A 159 -13.35 -11.53 1.87
N SER A 160 -13.12 -11.92 3.12
CA SER A 160 -14.12 -12.61 3.96
C SER A 160 -15.38 -11.76 4.19
N TYR A 161 -15.19 -10.48 4.53
CA TYR A 161 -16.31 -9.54 4.72
C TYR A 161 -17.15 -9.41 3.46
N PHE A 162 -16.52 -9.18 2.31
CA PHE A 162 -17.22 -8.99 1.05
C PHE A 162 -17.88 -10.26 0.54
N ARG A 163 -17.23 -11.43 0.67
CA ARG A 163 -17.86 -12.71 0.32
C ARG A 163 -19.14 -12.97 1.12
N THR A 164 -19.16 -12.54 2.38
CA THR A 164 -20.31 -12.75 3.28
C THR A 164 -21.43 -11.73 3.06
N HIS A 165 -21.10 -10.50 2.60
CA HIS A 165 -22.04 -9.37 2.53
C HIS A 165 -22.33 -8.84 1.11
N LEU A 166 -21.68 -9.38 0.07
CA LEU A 166 -21.95 -9.11 -1.35
C LEU A 166 -22.27 -10.41 -2.08
N SER A 167 -23.42 -10.45 -2.74
CA SER A 167 -23.85 -11.56 -3.61
C SER A 167 -23.07 -11.64 -4.93
N GLU A 168 -22.25 -10.62 -5.25
CA GLU A 168 -21.39 -10.62 -6.43
C GLU A 168 -19.90 -10.71 -6.05
N PRO A 169 -19.27 -11.89 -6.17
CA PRO A 169 -17.83 -12.05 -5.96
C PRO A 169 -16.98 -11.35 -7.04
N ALA A 170 -17.60 -10.79 -8.09
CA ALA A 170 -16.96 -10.24 -9.27
C ALA A 170 -15.91 -9.13 -9.00
N MET A 171 -16.00 -8.43 -7.85
CA MET A 171 -14.99 -7.45 -7.45
C MET A 171 -13.60 -8.06 -7.18
N PHE A 172 -13.55 -9.34 -6.79
CA PHE A 172 -12.31 -10.07 -6.46
C PHE A 172 -11.96 -11.14 -7.51
N VAL A 173 -12.89 -11.52 -8.38
CA VAL A 173 -12.72 -12.58 -9.40
C VAL A 173 -11.58 -12.30 -10.39
N ARG A 174 -11.09 -11.05 -10.49
CA ARG A 174 -9.90 -10.75 -11.30
C ARG A 174 -8.61 -11.41 -10.77
N GLU A 175 -8.63 -11.98 -9.55
CA GLU A 175 -7.55 -12.80 -8.99
C GLU A 175 -7.46 -14.22 -9.61
N ALA A 176 -8.50 -14.74 -10.29
CA ALA A 176 -8.53 -16.13 -10.73
C ALA A 176 -8.23 -16.36 -12.24
N ALA A 177 -8.03 -15.30 -13.02
CA ALA A 177 -8.06 -15.38 -14.49
C ALA A 177 -6.70 -15.20 -15.18
N ASN A 178 -5.56 -15.17 -14.47
CA ASN A 178 -4.22 -15.15 -15.08
C ASN A 178 -3.24 -16.02 -14.30
#